data_AF-A0A662G7N8-F1
#
_entry.id   AF-A0A662G7N8-F1
#
_cell.length_a   1.000
_cell.length_b   1.000
_cell.length_c   1.000
_cell.angle_alpha   90.00
_cell.angle_beta   90.00
_cell.angle_gamma   90.00
#
_symmetry.space_group_name_H-M   'P 1'
#
loop_
_entity.id
_entity.type
_entity.pdbx_description
1 polymer ?
#
loop_
_entity_poly.entity_id
_entity_poly.type
_entity_poly.pdbx_seq_one_letter_code
_entity_poly.pdbx_strand_id
1 'polypeptide(L)'
;SQHWTEAAISSGKAVLKFAYKIDMSERKILIVDDIADTGKSIITARKFIEKNWNPAEIRIATMQWIPKTCEIKPDFYIDEVKEWIWYQYPWTRLEDTTQFLRRMLREEGKEKKVWSYDEIIKKFIEWYGINVGEWYFKAAIAALVEEGSLSIKEENGKKVYYVVTN
;
A
#
# COMPACT_ATOMS: atom_id res chain seq x y z
N SER A 1 -1.50 11.78 -1.19
CA SER A 1 -1.02 10.51 -0.62
C SER A 1 0.47 10.64 -0.35
N GLN A 2 0.96 10.16 0.79
CA GLN A 2 2.40 10.14 1.04
C GLN A 2 2.98 8.89 0.37
N HIS A 3 3.81 9.08 -0.65
CA HIS A 3 4.56 7.99 -1.26
C HIS A 3 5.74 7.65 -0.35
N TRP A 4 5.84 6.39 0.08
CA TRP A 4 7.04 5.85 0.72
C TRP A 4 8.23 6.13 -0.18
N THR A 5 9.21 6.90 0.30
CA THR A 5 10.44 7.10 -0.46
C THR A 5 11.12 5.75 -0.64
N GLU A 6 11.60 5.45 -1.86
CA GLU A 6 12.28 4.19 -2.19
C GLU A 6 13.43 3.88 -1.21
N ALA A 7 14.04 4.92 -0.61
CA ALA A 7 15.03 4.81 0.47
C ALA A 7 14.48 4.19 1.78
N ALA A 8 13.23 4.48 2.18
CA ALA A 8 12.59 3.86 3.34
C ALA A 8 12.28 2.39 3.07
N ILE A 9 11.84 2.07 1.84
CA ILE A 9 11.62 0.70 1.37
C ILE A 9 12.94 -0.09 1.31
N SER A 10 14.01 0.52 0.78
CA SER A 10 15.34 -0.08 0.63
C SER A 10 16.06 -0.34 1.96
N SER A 11 15.88 0.54 2.96
CA SER A 11 16.52 0.41 4.28
C SER A 11 15.77 -0.51 5.25
N GLY A 12 14.50 -0.82 4.98
CA GLY A 12 13.63 -1.59 5.87
C GLY A 12 13.37 -0.93 7.24
N LYS A 13 13.65 0.37 7.38
CA LYS A 13 13.47 1.15 8.62
C LYS A 13 12.31 2.13 8.46
N ALA A 14 11.36 2.08 9.40
CA ALA A 14 10.34 3.11 9.52
C ALA A 14 10.99 4.45 9.93
N VAL A 15 10.60 5.54 9.27
CA VAL A 15 11.18 6.89 9.48
C VAL A 15 10.09 7.84 9.96
N LEU A 16 10.36 8.54 11.07
CA LEU A 16 9.48 9.61 11.54
C LEU A 16 9.80 10.93 10.81
N LYS A 17 8.94 11.34 9.89
CA LYS A 17 9.21 12.48 8.99
C LYS A 17 9.08 13.85 9.65
N PHE A 18 8.11 14.02 10.56
CA PHE A 18 7.83 15.29 11.23
C PHE A 18 7.78 15.08 12.74
N ALA A 19 8.93 14.78 13.32
CA ALA A 19 9.05 14.55 14.76
C ALA A 19 8.71 15.82 15.56
N TYR A 20 7.88 15.67 16.59
CA TYR A 20 7.55 16.76 17.51
C TYR A 20 7.53 16.27 18.95
N LYS A 21 7.61 17.22 19.90
CA LYS A 21 7.55 16.93 21.33
C LYS A 21 6.31 17.55 21.95
N ILE A 22 5.68 16.81 22.85
CA ILE A 22 4.55 17.23 23.65
C ILE A 22 4.64 16.49 24.98
N ASP A 23 4.22 17.14 26.07
CA ASP A 23 4.13 16.48 27.37
C ASP A 23 2.82 15.70 27.48
N MET A 24 2.93 14.39 27.67
CA MET A 24 1.83 13.45 27.86
C MET A 24 1.88 12.83 29.26
N SER A 25 2.56 13.47 30.21
CA SER A 25 2.55 13.06 31.62
C SER A 25 1.12 12.84 32.12
N GLU A 26 0.93 11.76 32.87
CA GLU A 26 -0.37 11.30 33.39
C GLU A 26 -1.39 10.87 32.32
N ARG A 27 -1.07 10.99 31.03
CA ARG A 27 -1.97 10.58 29.93
C ARG A 27 -1.68 9.15 29.48
N LYS A 28 -2.76 8.48 29.07
CA LYS A 28 -2.72 7.17 28.41
C LYS A 28 -2.80 7.36 26.91
N ILE A 29 -1.91 6.72 26.16
CA ILE A 29 -1.82 6.81 24.71
C ILE A 29 -2.27 5.49 24.09
N LEU A 30 -3.05 5.58 23.03
CA LEU A 30 -3.36 4.46 22.13
C LEU A 30 -2.74 4.74 20.77
N ILE A 31 -1.76 3.94 20.37
CA ILE A 31 -1.21 3.91 19.01
C ILE A 31 -2.16 3.09 18.15
N VAL A 32 -2.61 3.64 17.03
CA VAL A 32 -3.53 2.97 16.10
C VAL A 32 -2.88 2.86 14.73
N ASP A 33 -2.94 1.68 14.13
CA ASP A 33 -2.53 1.42 12.74
C ASP A 33 -3.54 0.49 12.06
N ASP A 34 -3.53 0.39 10.73
CA ASP A 34 -4.47 -0.51 10.03
C ASP A 34 -4.07 -1.99 10.21
N ILE A 35 -2.81 -2.33 9.96
CA ILE A 35 -2.27 -3.69 10.08
C ILE A 35 -0.93 -3.76 10.80
N ALA A 36 -0.83 -4.67 11.76
CA ALA A 36 0.43 -5.07 12.37
C ALA A 36 1.03 -6.25 11.58
N ASP A 37 1.69 -5.97 10.44
CA ASP A 37 2.43 -6.97 9.64
C ASP A 37 3.81 -7.25 10.23
N THR A 38 4.85 -6.48 9.91
CA THR A 38 6.17 -6.64 10.57
C THR A 38 6.23 -6.00 11.96
N GLY A 39 5.33 -5.04 12.22
CA GLY A 39 5.28 -4.26 13.46
C GLY A 39 6.33 -3.15 13.57
N LYS A 40 7.24 -3.00 12.60
CA LYS A 40 8.36 -2.04 12.67
C LYS A 40 7.91 -0.57 12.77
N SER A 41 6.83 -0.19 12.08
CA SER A 41 6.25 1.15 12.17
C SER A 41 5.75 1.45 13.58
N ILE A 42 4.97 0.53 14.14
CA ILE A 42 4.41 0.63 15.50
C ILE A 42 5.53 0.69 16.54
N ILE A 43 6.55 -0.17 16.42
CA ILE A 43 7.72 -0.17 17.33
C ILE A 43 8.45 1.17 17.27
N THR A 44 8.61 1.74 16.08
CA THR A 44 9.27 3.03 15.89
C THR A 44 8.47 4.16 16.52
N ALA A 45 7.14 4.18 16.32
CA ALA A 45 6.25 5.15 16.94
C ALA A 45 6.26 5.04 18.48
N ARG A 46 6.13 3.81 19.02
CA ARG A 46 6.17 3.54 20.44
C ARG A 46 7.47 4.03 21.08
N LYS A 47 8.63 3.66 20.52
CA LYS A 47 9.95 4.11 21.02
C LYS A 47 10.09 5.63 21.00
N PHE A 48 9.57 6.28 19.96
CA PHE A 48 9.59 7.73 19.88
C PHE A 48 8.74 8.38 21.00
N ILE A 49 7.52 7.89 21.20
CA ILE A 49 6.59 8.40 22.20
C ILE A 49 7.14 8.17 23.61
N GLU A 50 7.61 6.95 23.93
CA GLU A 50 8.22 6.61 25.22
C GLU A 50 9.39 7.53 25.55
N LYS A 51 10.26 7.79 24.57
CA LYS A 51 11.45 8.62 24.76
C LYS A 51 11.16 10.11 24.90
N ASN A 52 10.11 10.62 24.25
CA ASN A 52 9.95 12.07 24.06
C ASN A 52 8.75 12.67 24.79
N TRP A 53 7.72 11.89 25.13
CA TRP A 53 6.42 12.44 25.59
C TRP A 53 6.04 12.05 27.03
N ASN A 54 6.80 11.17 27.70
CA ASN A 54 6.56 10.77 29.10
C ASN A 54 5.12 10.30 29.42
N PRO A 55 4.49 9.40 28.63
CA PRO A 55 3.13 8.96 28.92
C PRO A 55 3.03 8.06 30.15
N ALA A 56 1.86 8.06 30.80
CA ALA A 56 1.57 7.14 31.90
C ALA A 56 1.34 5.69 31.41
N GLU A 57 0.83 5.52 30.19
CA GLU A 57 0.59 4.21 29.58
C GLU A 57 0.61 4.33 28.05
N ILE A 58 1.08 3.30 27.36
CA ILE A 58 0.97 3.17 25.91
C ILE A 58 0.38 1.80 25.59
N ARG A 59 -0.71 1.80 24.81
CA ARG A 59 -1.27 0.60 24.19
C ARG A 59 -1.27 0.70 22.68
N ILE A 60 -1.45 -0.42 22.01
CA ILE A 60 -1.47 -0.57 20.57
C ILE A 60 -2.80 -1.20 20.15
N ALA A 61 -3.47 -0.62 19.17
CA ALA A 61 -4.62 -1.21 18.50
C ALA A 61 -4.39 -1.29 16.98
N THR A 62 -4.73 -2.43 16.39
CA THR A 62 -4.79 -2.56 14.91
C THR A 62 -6.08 -3.22 14.46
N MET A 63 -6.44 -3.10 13.19
CA MET A 63 -7.55 -3.89 12.64
C MET A 63 -7.11 -5.35 12.45
N GLN A 64 -5.96 -5.54 11.79
CA GLN A 64 -5.36 -6.85 11.56
C GLN A 64 -4.03 -6.99 12.31
N TRP A 65 -3.71 -8.22 12.74
CA TRP A 65 -2.40 -8.60 13.26
C TRP A 65 -1.93 -9.89 12.57
N ILE A 66 -0.70 -9.90 12.05
CA ILE A 66 -0.09 -11.08 11.39
C ILE A 66 0.97 -11.68 12.34
N PRO A 67 0.63 -12.67 13.19
CA PRO A 67 1.57 -13.15 14.22
C PRO A 67 2.85 -13.76 13.65
N LYS A 68 2.79 -14.30 12.42
CA LYS A 68 3.90 -14.98 11.77
C LYS A 68 5.07 -14.05 11.42
N THR A 69 4.79 -12.78 11.15
CA THR A 69 5.77 -11.79 10.69
C THR A 69 5.97 -10.64 11.69
N CYS A 70 5.05 -10.45 12.63
CA CYS A 70 5.04 -9.29 13.50
C CYS A 70 5.93 -9.46 14.73
N GLU A 71 6.83 -8.50 14.92
CA GLU A 71 7.74 -8.47 16.08
C GLU A 71 7.05 -8.01 17.37
N ILE A 72 5.83 -7.49 17.29
CA ILE A 72 5.06 -6.98 18.43
C ILE A 72 3.61 -7.44 18.36
N LYS A 73 3.05 -7.87 19.50
CA LYS A 73 1.62 -8.17 19.60
C LYS A 73 0.85 -6.90 20.01
N PRO A 74 -0.15 -6.44 19.23
CA PRO A 74 -1.06 -5.38 19.65
C PRO A 74 -1.84 -5.75 20.90
N ASP A 75 -2.14 -4.77 21.76
CA ASP A 75 -3.01 -4.95 22.93
C ASP A 75 -4.47 -5.21 22.51
N PHE A 76 -4.88 -4.64 21.37
CA PHE A 76 -6.19 -4.83 20.78
C PHE A 76 -6.07 -5.12 19.28
N TYR A 77 -6.82 -6.09 18.79
CA TYR A 77 -6.94 -6.40 17.37
C TYR A 77 -8.31 -7.00 17.07
N ILE A 78 -8.78 -6.84 15.83
CA ILE A 78 -10.05 -7.43 15.38
C ILE A 78 -9.79 -8.81 14.78
N ASP A 79 -8.80 -8.91 13.90
CA ASP A 79 -8.53 -10.11 13.13
C ASP A 79 -7.08 -10.59 13.31
N GLU A 80 -6.93 -11.86 13.69
CA GLU A 80 -5.64 -12.55 13.76
C GLU A 80 -5.42 -13.31 12.47
N VAL A 81 -4.52 -12.79 11.64
CA VAL A 81 -4.28 -13.27 10.28
C VAL A 81 -3.37 -14.50 10.31
N LYS A 82 -3.97 -15.69 10.20
CA LYS A 82 -3.25 -16.97 10.21
C LYS A 82 -2.69 -17.36 8.85
N GLU A 83 -3.39 -16.97 7.79
CA GLU A 83 -3.02 -17.21 6.40
C GLU A 83 -2.81 -15.87 5.71
N TRP A 84 -1.68 -15.74 5.00
CA TRP A 84 -1.34 -14.47 4.37
C TRP A 84 -2.27 -14.21 3.19
N ILE A 85 -2.96 -13.08 3.26
CA ILE A 85 -3.76 -12.52 2.18
C ILE A 85 -3.44 -11.04 2.05
N TRP A 86 -3.64 -10.48 0.86
CA TRP A 86 -3.54 -9.04 0.67
C TRP A 86 -4.82 -8.34 1.14
N TYR A 87 -4.73 -7.53 2.20
CA TYR A 87 -5.82 -6.67 2.62
C TYR A 87 -5.81 -5.38 1.80
N GLN A 88 -6.78 -5.24 0.90
CA GLN A 88 -6.98 -4.00 0.15
C GLN A 88 -7.95 -3.10 0.91
N TYR A 89 -7.44 -2.03 1.51
CA TYR A 89 -8.27 -1.08 2.25
C TYR A 89 -8.92 -0.05 1.33
N PRO A 90 -10.09 0.52 1.70
CA PRO A 90 -10.73 1.57 0.91
C PRO A 90 -9.82 2.78 0.63
N TRP A 91 -8.99 3.17 1.60
CA TRP A 91 -8.07 4.32 1.47
C TRP A 91 -6.81 4.04 0.65
N THR A 92 -6.46 2.76 0.42
CA THR A 92 -5.32 2.36 -0.43
C THR A 92 -5.75 1.80 -1.78
N ARG A 93 -7.06 1.55 -2.00
CA ARG A 93 -7.58 0.79 -3.14
C ARG A 93 -7.09 1.28 -4.51
N LEU A 94 -7.01 2.61 -4.72
CA LEU A 94 -6.48 3.16 -5.96
C LEU A 94 -4.98 2.90 -6.10
N GLU A 95 -4.20 3.13 -5.04
CA GLU A 95 -2.77 2.87 -5.03
C GLU A 95 -2.47 1.39 -5.30
N ASP A 96 -3.14 0.48 -4.59
CA ASP A 96 -3.01 -0.96 -4.78
C ASP A 96 -3.37 -1.36 -6.22
N THR A 97 -4.49 -0.85 -6.74
CA THR A 97 -4.91 -1.13 -8.12
C THR A 97 -3.85 -0.69 -9.14
N THR A 98 -3.30 0.52 -8.98
CA THR A 98 -2.22 1.05 -9.84
C THR A 98 -0.98 0.16 -9.76
N GLN A 99 -0.56 -0.22 -8.56
CA GLN A 99 0.61 -1.09 -8.36
C GLN A 99 0.42 -2.49 -8.95
N PHE A 100 -0.78 -3.06 -8.80
CA PHE A 100 -1.14 -4.35 -9.35
C PHE A 100 -1.17 -4.31 -10.88
N LEU A 101 -1.81 -3.30 -11.47
CA LEU A 101 -1.78 -3.10 -12.92
C LEU A 101 -0.35 -2.94 -13.44
N ARG A 102 0.48 -2.13 -12.77
CA ARG A 102 1.89 -1.94 -13.14
C ARG A 102 2.65 -3.26 -13.14
N ARG A 103 2.51 -4.05 -12.08
CA ARG A 103 3.17 -5.35 -11.94
C ARG A 103 2.71 -6.32 -13.03
N MET A 104 1.41 -6.45 -13.22
CA MET A 104 0.82 -7.32 -14.24
C MET A 104 1.29 -6.92 -15.65
N LEU A 105 1.15 -5.64 -16.01
CA LEU A 105 1.50 -5.14 -17.35
C LEU A 105 3.00 -5.25 -17.62
N ARG A 106 3.86 -5.09 -16.61
CA ARG A 106 5.30 -5.30 -16.74
C ARG A 106 5.64 -6.77 -17.01
N GLU A 107 4.98 -7.71 -16.32
CA GLU A 107 5.24 -9.13 -16.49
C GLU A 107 4.72 -9.64 -17.84
N GLU A 108 3.45 -9.37 -18.15
CA GLU A 108 2.83 -9.71 -19.43
C GLU A 108 3.46 -8.94 -20.61
N GLY A 109 4.02 -7.75 -20.32
CA GLY A 109 4.78 -6.91 -21.23
C GLY A 109 6.05 -7.57 -21.79
N LYS A 110 6.48 -8.72 -21.25
CA LYS A 110 7.55 -9.54 -21.83
C LYS A 110 7.11 -10.23 -23.13
N GLU A 111 5.82 -10.52 -23.26
CA GLU A 111 5.25 -11.24 -24.42
C GLU A 111 4.35 -10.33 -25.27
N LYS A 112 3.60 -9.40 -24.64
CA LYS A 112 2.64 -8.52 -25.31
C LYS A 112 2.85 -7.06 -24.95
N LYS A 113 3.20 -6.23 -25.94
CA LYS A 113 3.51 -4.81 -25.74
C LYS A 113 2.33 -3.85 -25.87
N VAL A 114 1.29 -4.22 -26.62
CA VAL A 114 0.15 -3.36 -26.96
C VAL A 114 -1.13 -3.92 -26.37
N TRP A 115 -1.91 -3.09 -25.69
CA TRP A 115 -3.11 -3.48 -24.97
C TRP A 115 -4.27 -2.54 -25.26
N SER A 116 -5.47 -3.09 -25.37
CA SER A 116 -6.72 -2.32 -25.27
C SER A 116 -7.18 -2.24 -23.81
N TYR A 117 -8.07 -1.29 -23.51
CA TYR A 117 -8.63 -1.12 -22.16
C TYR A 117 -9.31 -2.40 -21.65
N ASP A 118 -10.11 -3.06 -22.49
CA ASP A 118 -10.85 -4.27 -22.13
C ASP A 118 -9.92 -5.45 -21.85
N GLU A 119 -8.81 -5.56 -22.60
CA GLU A 119 -7.80 -6.59 -22.36
C GLU A 119 -7.09 -6.38 -21.02
N ILE A 120 -6.76 -5.12 -20.68
CA ILE A 120 -6.15 -4.80 -19.38
C ILE A 120 -7.07 -5.24 -18.24
N ILE A 121 -8.36 -4.89 -18.30
CA ILE A 121 -9.33 -5.26 -17.26
C ILE A 121 -9.49 -6.77 -17.17
N LYS A 122 -9.70 -7.43 -18.32
CA LYS A 122 -9.88 -8.88 -18.36
C LYS A 122 -8.69 -9.59 -17.74
N LYS A 123 -7.46 -9.16 -18.08
CA LYS A 123 -6.23 -9.76 -17.56
C LYS A 123 -6.05 -9.47 -16.08
N PHE A 124 -6.43 -8.29 -15.60
CA PHE A 124 -6.39 -7.97 -14.18
C PHE A 124 -7.31 -8.88 -13.36
N ILE A 125 -8.54 -9.11 -13.84
CA ILE A 125 -9.50 -10.01 -13.19
C ILE A 125 -8.96 -11.45 -13.21
N GLU A 126 -8.32 -11.89 -14.29
CA GLU A 126 -7.67 -13.21 -14.38
C GLU A 126 -6.54 -13.37 -13.36
N TRP A 127 -5.67 -12.36 -13.22
CA TRP A 127 -4.53 -12.38 -12.31
C TRP A 127 -4.90 -12.32 -10.83
N TYR A 128 -5.85 -11.44 -10.48
CA TYR A 128 -6.14 -11.09 -9.09
C TYR A 128 -7.49 -11.61 -8.60
N GLY A 129 -8.33 -12.14 -9.49
CA GLY A 129 -9.65 -12.69 -9.14
C GLY A 129 -10.67 -11.64 -8.69
N ILE A 130 -10.39 -10.35 -8.88
CA ILE A 130 -11.23 -9.26 -8.38
C ILE A 130 -11.54 -8.23 -9.47
N ASN A 131 -12.75 -7.65 -9.40
CA ASN A 131 -13.12 -6.46 -10.16
C ASN A 131 -13.18 -5.27 -9.21
N VAL A 132 -12.29 -4.28 -9.42
CA VAL A 132 -12.19 -3.12 -8.53
C VAL A 132 -13.18 -2.00 -8.85
N GLY A 133 -13.88 -2.08 -10.00
CA GLY A 133 -14.81 -1.07 -10.49
C GLY A 133 -14.19 -0.14 -11.54
N GLU A 134 -15.02 0.35 -12.47
CA GLU A 134 -14.59 1.13 -13.63
C GLU A 134 -13.81 2.39 -13.27
N TRP A 135 -14.23 3.10 -12.22
CA TRP A 135 -13.54 4.30 -11.76
C TRP A 135 -12.09 4.01 -11.36
N TYR A 136 -11.86 2.94 -10.59
CA TYR A 136 -10.51 2.56 -10.15
C TYR A 136 -9.64 2.14 -11.33
N PHE A 137 -10.18 1.37 -12.29
CA PHE A 137 -9.43 1.01 -13.49
C PHE A 137 -9.03 2.23 -14.31
N LYS A 138 -9.96 3.15 -14.57
CA LYS A 138 -9.66 4.38 -15.33
C LYS A 138 -8.63 5.24 -14.61
N ALA A 139 -8.81 5.47 -13.31
CA ALA A 139 -7.91 6.29 -12.51
C ALA A 139 -6.50 5.69 -12.43
N ALA A 140 -6.41 4.36 -12.23
CA ALA A 140 -5.14 3.67 -12.16
C ALA A 140 -4.39 3.67 -13.50
N ILE A 141 -5.09 3.41 -14.62
CA ILE A 141 -4.48 3.50 -15.96
C ILE A 141 -4.03 4.93 -16.26
N ALA A 142 -4.83 5.94 -15.91
CA ALA A 142 -4.45 7.34 -16.06
C ALA A 142 -3.18 7.68 -15.26
N ALA A 143 -3.09 7.22 -14.01
CA ALA A 143 -1.88 7.38 -13.18
C ALA A 143 -0.65 6.70 -13.82
N LEU A 144 -0.81 5.50 -14.38
CA LEU A 144 0.27 4.80 -15.08
C LEU A 144 0.74 5.53 -16.35
N VAL A 145 -0.17 6.21 -17.05
CA VAL A 145 0.18 7.06 -18.20
C VAL A 145 0.90 8.32 -17.73
N GLU A 146 0.43 8.96 -16.66
CA GLU A 146 1.02 10.17 -16.09
C GLU A 146 2.45 9.94 -15.58
N GLU A 147 2.71 8.81 -14.91
CA GLU A 147 4.06 8.45 -14.44
C GLU A 147 4.97 7.90 -15.55
N GLY A 148 4.44 7.68 -16.75
CA GLY A 148 5.20 7.18 -17.91
C GLY A 148 5.38 5.66 -17.99
N SER A 149 4.78 4.88 -17.09
CA SER A 149 4.75 3.41 -17.15
C SER A 149 3.94 2.88 -18.35
N LEU A 150 2.96 3.66 -18.81
CA LEU A 150 2.19 3.41 -20.03
C LEU A 150 2.26 4.61 -20.97
N SER A 151 2.21 4.35 -22.27
CA SER A 151 1.92 5.37 -23.27
C SER A 151 0.62 5.06 -23.98
N ILE A 152 -0.15 6.10 -24.30
CA ILE A 152 -1.45 5.99 -24.99
C ILE A 152 -1.32 6.50 -26.43
N LYS A 153 -1.88 5.76 -27.38
CA LYS A 153 -2.07 6.22 -28.77
C LYS A 153 -3.47 5.89 -29.25
N GLU A 154 -3.87 6.54 -30.33
CA GLU A 154 -5.10 6.22 -31.04
C GLU A 154 -4.75 5.47 -32.33
N GLU A 155 -5.28 4.25 -32.47
CA GLU A 155 -5.14 3.42 -33.66
C GLU A 155 -6.53 3.01 -34.14
N ASN A 156 -6.86 3.28 -35.40
CA ASN A 156 -8.17 2.96 -36.00
C ASN A 156 -9.37 3.50 -35.19
N GLY A 157 -9.24 4.71 -34.61
CA GLY A 157 -10.28 5.34 -33.79
C GLY A 157 -10.44 4.73 -32.39
N LYS A 158 -9.49 3.90 -31.95
CA LYS A 158 -9.51 3.27 -30.62
C LYS A 158 -8.23 3.59 -29.85
N LYS A 159 -8.38 3.82 -28.54
CA LYS A 159 -7.26 4.00 -27.62
C LYS A 159 -6.56 2.66 -27.37
N VAL A 160 -5.25 2.64 -27.57
CA VAL A 160 -4.36 1.53 -27.26
C VAL A 160 -3.24 2.00 -26.32
N TYR A 161 -2.79 1.11 -25.46
CA TYR A 161 -1.80 1.36 -24.42
C TYR A 161 -0.56 0.52 -24.66
N TYR A 162 0.62 1.15 -24.65
CA TYR A 162 1.91 0.46 -24.76
C TYR A 162 2.60 0.43 -23.42
N VAL A 163 3.10 -0.75 -23.04
CA VAL A 163 3.92 -0.92 -21.84
C VAL A 163 5.31 -0.35 -22.11
N VAL A 164 5.70 0.67 -21.35
CA VAL A 164 7.03 1.27 -21.44
C VAL A 164 7.95 0.50 -20.51
N THR A 165 8.83 -0.32 -21.09
CA THR A 165 9.90 -0.99 -20.34
C THR A 165 11.16 -0.15 -20.46
N ASN A 166 11.56 0.51 -19.37
CA ASN A 166 12.93 1.00 -19.17
C ASN A 166 13.88 -0.17 -18.94
#